data_AF-A0A522XC50-F1
#
_entry.id   AF-A0A522XC50-F1
#
_cell.length_a   1.000
_cell.length_b   1.000
_cell.length_c   1.000
_cell.angle_alpha   90.00
_cell.angle_beta   90.00
_cell.angle_gamma   90.00
#
_symmetry.space_group_name_H-M   'P 1'
#
loop_
_entity.id
_entity.type
_entity.pdbx_description
1 polymer ?
#
loop_
_entity_poly.entity_id
_entity_poly.type
_entity_poly.pdbx_seq_one_letter_code
_entity_poly.pdbx_strand_id
1 'polypeptide(L)'
;MTPSEGHEVIEALFRRVRSRFDLGMAEYFVALRALEGGWGTGDEAELQEVLQLLWCKSDLDRAHLQTEWESVWDRLRQGRSQPPSLSPVEDASLPPSDIPSHPPPPSQASQPDSQPQTDTTPAELAPYPLKAPPPSLLDPPDELTFLDSDYPITRRSMSYAWRYLRRDVPTGPATVLDVAATVETVTRQGFFLAPVYQRERENQARLLLLVDRNGSMMPFHHFTRDLIETARHESALDPDRVHVFYFHNVPADSVYANPYLTRPVVLRHILSSCDANTCLLIVSDAGAARGYRERTRVRATAQVLHQIRQYTNALAWLNPMPSSRWSETSAGILRHLVPMFPMTPEGLGEAIDTVRRQLGG
;
A
#
# COMPACT_ATOMS: atom_id res chain seq x y z
N MET A 1 -23.20 23.49 -24.92
CA MET A 1 -22.26 23.26 -23.79
C MET A 1 -21.13 24.29 -23.87
N THR A 2 -20.62 24.85 -22.76
CA THR A 2 -19.46 25.76 -22.84
C THR A 2 -18.17 24.95 -23.06
N PRO A 3 -17.15 25.52 -23.74
CA PRO A 3 -15.88 24.82 -23.93
C PRO A 3 -15.24 24.38 -22.61
N SER A 4 -15.38 25.17 -21.54
CA SER A 4 -14.87 24.83 -20.20
C SER A 4 -15.54 23.58 -19.61
N GLU A 5 -16.85 23.43 -19.79
CA GLU A 5 -17.58 22.24 -19.34
C GLU A 5 -17.15 20.99 -20.10
N GLY A 6 -16.90 21.11 -21.41
CA GLY A 6 -16.39 20.01 -22.21
C GLY A 6 -15.02 19.52 -21.75
N HIS A 7 -14.13 20.43 -21.35
CA HIS A 7 -12.81 20.07 -20.81
C HIS A 7 -12.93 19.27 -19.49
N GLU A 8 -13.76 19.74 -18.55
CA GLU A 8 -13.98 19.06 -17.27
C GLU A 8 -14.54 17.64 -17.46
N VAL A 9 -15.47 17.48 -18.40
CA VAL A 9 -16.11 16.19 -18.71
C VAL A 9 -15.11 15.22 -19.34
N ILE A 10 -14.33 15.67 -20.33
CA ILE A 10 -13.30 14.86 -20.99
C ILE A 10 -12.24 14.44 -19.97
N GLU A 11 -11.79 15.33 -19.10
CA GLU A 11 -10.81 15.02 -18.07
C GLU A 11 -11.33 13.99 -17.06
N ALA A 12 -12.55 14.20 -16.54
CA ALA A 12 -13.18 13.31 -15.57
C ALA A 12 -13.42 11.91 -16.14
N LEU A 13 -13.85 11.81 -17.41
CA LEU A 13 -14.02 10.53 -18.10
C LEU A 13 -12.69 9.87 -18.41
N PHE A 14 -11.71 10.61 -18.93
CA PHE A 14 -10.40 10.08 -19.27
C PHE A 14 -9.74 9.43 -18.04
N ARG A 15 -9.74 10.09 -16.88
CA ARG A 15 -9.17 9.54 -15.63
C ARG A 15 -9.81 8.20 -15.21
N ARG A 16 -11.09 7.98 -15.53
CA ARG A 16 -11.84 6.77 -15.17
C ARG A 16 -11.64 5.63 -16.16
N VAL A 17 -11.67 5.98 -17.43
CA VAL A 17 -11.75 5.05 -18.56
C VAL A 17 -10.35 4.61 -19.03
N ARG A 18 -9.32 5.42 -18.76
CA ARG A 18 -7.92 5.21 -19.17
C ARG A 18 -7.38 3.80 -18.92
N SER A 19 -7.63 3.23 -17.73
CA SER A 19 -7.07 1.92 -17.34
C SER A 19 -7.69 0.73 -18.07
N ARG A 20 -8.89 0.90 -18.62
CA ARG A 20 -9.68 -0.19 -19.22
C ARG A 20 -9.63 -0.17 -20.75
N PHE A 21 -9.48 1.02 -21.34
CA PHE A 21 -9.51 1.24 -22.79
C PHE A 21 -8.09 1.38 -23.37
N ASP A 22 -7.06 1.17 -22.55
CA ASP A 22 -5.64 1.39 -22.87
C ASP A 22 -5.37 2.76 -23.50
N LEU A 23 -6.05 3.79 -22.99
CA LEU A 23 -5.92 5.16 -23.52
C LEU A 23 -4.62 5.79 -23.01
N GLY A 24 -3.85 6.40 -23.92
CA GLY A 24 -2.69 7.20 -23.59
C GLY A 24 -3.01 8.70 -23.54
N MET A 25 -1.99 9.50 -23.27
CA MET A 25 -2.12 10.96 -23.33
C MET A 25 -2.40 11.46 -24.75
N ALA A 26 -2.04 10.70 -25.78
CA ALA A 26 -2.31 11.05 -27.18
C ALA A 26 -3.81 11.09 -27.45
N GLU A 27 -4.56 10.07 -27.01
CA GLU A 27 -6.01 9.98 -27.16
C GLU A 27 -6.75 11.06 -26.36
N TYR A 28 -6.19 11.47 -25.22
CA TYR A 28 -6.68 12.62 -24.46
C TYR A 28 -6.51 13.93 -25.23
N PHE A 29 -5.31 14.22 -25.74
CA PHE A 29 -5.07 15.45 -26.49
C PHE A 29 -5.84 15.51 -27.82
N VAL A 30 -6.10 14.36 -28.45
CA VAL A 30 -6.94 14.31 -29.65
C VAL A 30 -8.40 14.65 -29.32
N ALA A 31 -8.93 14.19 -28.18
CA ALA A 31 -10.27 14.57 -27.72
C ALA A 31 -10.37 16.08 -27.43
N LEU A 32 -9.33 16.66 -26.79
CA LEU A 32 -9.29 18.10 -26.54
C LEU A 32 -9.19 18.92 -27.84
N ARG A 33 -8.36 18.51 -28.80
CA ARG A 33 -8.28 19.18 -30.11
C ARG A 33 -9.57 19.08 -30.90
N ALA A 34 -10.32 17.98 -30.78
CA ALA A 34 -11.63 17.85 -31.39
C ALA A 34 -12.61 18.88 -30.82
N LEU A 35 -12.62 19.05 -29.49
CA LEU A 35 -13.43 20.04 -28.80
C LEU A 35 -13.04 21.48 -29.16
N GLU A 36 -11.75 21.79 -29.22
CA GLU A 36 -11.22 23.08 -29.68
C GLU A 36 -11.55 23.36 -31.16
N GLY A 37 -11.61 22.31 -31.98
CA GLY A 37 -12.01 22.35 -33.38
C GLY A 37 -13.53 22.45 -33.61
N GLY A 38 -14.32 22.58 -32.54
CA GLY A 38 -15.78 22.75 -32.60
C GLY A 38 -16.60 21.44 -32.60
N TRP A 39 -15.96 20.27 -32.54
CA TRP A 39 -16.65 18.98 -32.50
C TRP A 39 -17.16 18.67 -31.09
N GLY A 40 -18.45 18.36 -30.94
CA GLY A 40 -19.07 18.08 -29.63
C GLY A 40 -19.41 19.35 -28.81
N THR A 41 -19.57 20.50 -29.46
CA THR A 41 -19.91 21.78 -28.80
C THR A 41 -21.42 22.06 -28.76
N GLY A 42 -22.23 21.35 -29.57
CA GLY A 42 -23.68 21.53 -29.65
C GLY A 42 -24.40 20.97 -28.44
N ASP A 43 -24.36 19.64 -28.25
CA ASP A 43 -25.12 18.95 -27.20
C ASP A 43 -24.31 17.88 -26.46
N GLU A 44 -24.78 17.46 -25.28
CA GLU A 44 -24.17 16.39 -24.45
C GLU A 44 -24.00 15.10 -25.27
N ALA A 45 -25.00 14.78 -26.09
CA ALA A 45 -24.98 13.60 -26.97
C ALA A 45 -23.92 13.68 -28.07
N GLU A 46 -23.64 14.87 -28.62
CA GLU A 46 -22.62 15.04 -29.66
C GLU A 46 -21.22 14.81 -29.11
N LEU A 47 -20.92 15.31 -27.91
CA LEU A 47 -19.63 15.04 -27.25
C LEU A 47 -19.48 13.54 -26.96
N GLN A 48 -20.56 12.90 -26.50
CA GLN A 48 -20.56 11.46 -26.24
C GLN A 48 -20.26 10.65 -27.52
N GLU A 49 -20.85 11.00 -28.66
CA GLU A 49 -20.58 10.33 -29.94
C GLU A 49 -19.13 10.51 -30.39
N VAL A 50 -18.57 11.71 -30.27
CA VAL A 50 -17.15 11.97 -30.60
C VAL A 50 -16.23 11.12 -29.73
N LEU A 51 -16.49 11.02 -28.42
CA LEU A 51 -15.69 10.19 -27.52
C LEU A 51 -15.87 8.70 -27.77
N GLN A 52 -17.07 8.24 -28.14
CA GLN A 52 -17.29 6.86 -28.56
C GLN A 52 -16.48 6.51 -29.82
N LEU A 53 -16.44 7.41 -30.80
CA LEU A 53 -15.65 7.22 -32.02
C LEU A 53 -14.14 7.23 -31.75
N LEU A 54 -13.70 8.05 -30.80
CA LEU A 54 -12.28 8.20 -30.50
C LEU A 54 -11.73 7.10 -29.59
N TRP A 55 -12.50 6.68 -28.59
CA TRP A 55 -12.02 5.81 -27.52
C TRP A 55 -12.56 4.37 -27.58
N CYS A 56 -13.74 4.12 -28.14
CA CYS A 56 -14.33 2.78 -28.16
C CYS A 56 -13.86 1.97 -29.38
N LYS A 57 -13.30 0.77 -29.15
CA LYS A 57 -12.89 -0.17 -30.21
C LYS A 57 -13.82 -1.37 -30.33
N SER A 58 -14.71 -1.58 -29.36
CA SER A 58 -15.69 -2.67 -29.33
C SER A 58 -17.07 -2.19 -28.84
N ASP A 59 -18.11 -2.98 -29.09
CA ASP A 59 -19.47 -2.69 -28.58
C ASP A 59 -19.55 -2.77 -27.05
N LEU A 60 -18.68 -3.58 -26.44
CA LEU A 60 -18.54 -3.66 -24.99
C LEU A 60 -17.96 -2.37 -24.40
N ASP A 61 -17.00 -1.74 -25.10
CA ASP A 61 -16.43 -0.46 -24.72
C ASP A 61 -17.47 0.67 -24.77
N ARG A 62 -18.38 0.64 -25.75
CA ARG A 62 -19.47 1.62 -25.86
C ARG A 62 -20.44 1.55 -24.69
N ALA A 63 -20.85 0.34 -24.30
CA ALA A 63 -21.73 0.13 -23.15
C ALA A 63 -21.09 0.58 -21.82
N HIS A 64 -19.78 0.33 -21.67
CA HIS A 64 -19.03 0.80 -20.50
C HIS A 64 -18.85 2.32 -20.48
N LEU A 65 -18.53 2.93 -21.61
CA LEU A 65 -18.42 4.39 -21.71
C LEU A 65 -19.76 5.06 -21.39
N GLN A 66 -20.87 4.48 -21.83
CA GLN A 66 -22.21 4.97 -21.51
C GLN A 66 -22.49 4.95 -19.99
N THR A 67 -22.12 3.88 -19.30
CA THR A 67 -22.33 3.78 -17.84
C THR A 67 -21.51 4.83 -17.07
N GLU A 68 -20.26 5.06 -17.49
CA GLU A 68 -19.40 6.08 -16.88
C GLU A 68 -19.83 7.49 -17.25
N TRP A 69 -20.35 7.69 -18.46
CA TRP A 69 -20.92 8.95 -18.93
C TRP A 69 -22.07 9.42 -18.03
N GLU A 70 -23.06 8.55 -17.79
CA GLU A 70 -24.20 8.82 -16.92
C GLU A 70 -23.71 9.18 -15.48
N SER A 71 -22.74 8.43 -14.95
CA SER A 71 -22.18 8.69 -13.62
C SER A 71 -21.41 10.01 -13.50
N VAL A 72 -20.68 10.43 -14.54
CA VAL A 72 -19.96 11.71 -14.55
C VAL A 72 -20.97 12.86 -14.65
N TRP A 73 -21.97 12.72 -15.50
CA TRP A 73 -22.96 13.76 -15.72
C TRP A 73 -23.88 13.97 -14.51
N ASP A 74 -24.31 12.89 -13.85
CA ASP A 74 -25.08 12.98 -12.62
C ASP A 74 -24.33 13.73 -11.51
N ARG A 75 -23.01 13.59 -11.45
CA ARG A 75 -22.18 14.34 -10.47
C ARG A 75 -22.01 15.80 -10.84
N LEU A 76 -21.88 16.14 -12.12
CA LEU A 76 -21.84 17.53 -12.56
C LEU A 76 -23.18 18.22 -12.30
N ARG A 77 -24.31 17.50 -12.44
CA ARG A 77 -25.65 17.98 -12.07
C ARG A 77 -25.81 18.13 -10.55
N GLN A 78 -25.30 17.19 -9.76
CA GLN A 78 -25.34 17.26 -8.28
C GLN A 78 -24.43 18.36 -7.73
N GLY A 79 -23.25 18.56 -8.32
CA GLY A 79 -22.31 19.64 -7.94
C GLY A 79 -22.84 21.06 -8.23
N ARG A 80 -23.77 21.20 -9.18
CA ARG A 80 -24.48 22.47 -9.45
C ARG A 80 -25.70 22.70 -8.56
N SER A 81 -26.20 21.67 -7.87
CA SER A 81 -27.44 21.72 -7.09
C SER A 81 -27.24 22.08 -5.62
N GLN A 82 -26.02 22.44 -5.20
CA GLN A 82 -25.74 22.87 -3.83
C GLN A 82 -25.58 24.39 -3.78
N PRO A 83 -26.60 25.16 -3.34
CA PRO A 83 -26.41 26.58 -3.08
C PRO A 83 -25.46 26.76 -1.89
N PRO A 84 -24.65 27.85 -1.85
CA PRO A 84 -23.79 28.11 -0.71
C PRO A 84 -24.66 28.37 0.51
N SER A 85 -24.55 27.51 1.52
CA SER A 85 -25.16 27.75 2.83
C SER A 85 -24.45 28.92 3.48
N LEU A 86 -25.07 30.10 3.47
CA LEU A 86 -24.73 31.23 4.30
C LEU A 86 -24.96 30.85 5.77
N SER A 87 -23.88 30.77 6.54
CA SER A 87 -23.96 30.80 8.01
C SER A 87 -24.40 32.21 8.45
N PRO A 88 -25.31 32.36 9.43
CA PRO A 88 -25.68 33.69 9.93
C PRO A 88 -24.52 34.29 10.71
N VAL A 89 -24.18 35.54 10.40
CA VAL A 89 -23.27 36.38 11.19
C VAL A 89 -24.06 36.88 12.41
N GLU A 90 -23.64 36.48 13.60
CA GLU A 90 -24.12 37.05 14.86
C GLU A 90 -23.50 38.43 15.07
N ASP A 91 -24.37 39.42 15.23
CA ASP A 91 -24.08 40.77 15.72
C ASP A 91 -23.46 40.72 17.13
N ALA A 92 -22.25 41.26 17.28
CA ALA A 92 -21.75 41.70 18.57
C ALA A 92 -20.96 43.01 18.41
N SER A 93 -21.50 44.03 19.04
CA SER A 93 -21.14 45.44 18.96
C SER A 93 -19.74 45.78 19.52
N LEU A 94 -19.08 46.77 18.94
CA LEU A 94 -17.95 47.51 19.54
C LEU A 94 -18.33 48.99 19.72
N PRO A 95 -18.02 49.64 20.85
CA PRO A 95 -18.06 51.10 20.98
C PRO A 95 -16.71 51.75 20.58
N PRO A 96 -16.67 53.09 20.41
CA PRO A 96 -15.59 53.79 19.71
C PRO A 96 -14.54 54.39 20.66
N SER A 97 -13.34 54.67 20.14
CA SER A 97 -12.62 55.94 20.38
C SER A 97 -11.23 55.99 19.71
N ASP A 98 -11.07 57.06 18.91
CA ASP A 98 -9.96 58.02 18.87
C ASP A 98 -8.50 57.62 18.49
N ILE A 99 -8.09 58.24 17.38
CA ILE A 99 -6.75 58.50 16.80
C ILE A 99 -5.92 59.35 17.83
N PRO A 100 -4.57 59.27 17.98
CA PRO A 100 -3.69 59.76 16.89
C PRO A 100 -2.21 59.30 16.72
N SER A 101 -1.81 59.31 15.44
CA SER A 101 -0.57 59.86 14.81
C SER A 101 0.84 59.36 15.15
N HIS A 102 1.59 58.92 14.11
CA HIS A 102 2.90 59.41 13.56
C HIS A 102 3.66 58.28 12.78
N PRO A 103 4.75 58.52 12.00
CA PRO A 103 4.87 59.11 10.65
C PRO A 103 5.58 58.14 9.64
N PRO A 104 5.89 58.53 8.38
CA PRO A 104 6.19 57.62 7.25
C PRO A 104 7.71 57.32 7.03
N PRO A 105 8.07 56.33 6.18
CA PRO A 105 9.47 56.01 5.86
C PRO A 105 10.04 56.89 4.72
N PRO A 106 11.37 57.05 4.61
CA PRO A 106 11.97 57.83 3.53
C PRO A 106 12.28 57.01 2.28
N SER A 107 11.87 57.60 1.16
CA SER A 107 12.39 57.68 -0.21
C SER A 107 13.61 56.85 -0.63
N GLN A 108 13.42 56.06 -1.69
CA GLN A 108 14.45 55.72 -2.67
C GLN A 108 14.50 56.80 -3.76
N ALA A 109 15.71 57.16 -4.18
CA ALA A 109 15.95 58.04 -5.31
C ALA A 109 16.92 57.38 -6.31
N SER A 110 16.59 57.58 -7.59
CA SER A 110 17.51 57.77 -8.73
C SER A 110 18.03 56.54 -9.51
N GLN A 111 17.50 56.40 -10.73
CA GLN A 111 18.24 56.07 -11.97
C GLN A 111 18.84 57.39 -12.57
N PRO A 112 19.73 57.44 -13.60
CA PRO A 112 19.77 56.55 -14.77
C PRO A 112 21.13 56.31 -15.51
N ASP A 113 21.02 55.46 -16.54
CA ASP A 113 21.65 55.49 -17.87
C ASP A 113 23.08 54.99 -18.20
N SER A 114 23.10 54.30 -19.36
CA SER A 114 24.17 54.16 -20.38
C SER A 114 24.96 52.83 -20.47
N GLN A 115 24.62 52.04 -21.49
CA GLN A 115 25.55 51.23 -22.31
C GLN A 115 26.39 52.20 -23.22
N PRO A 116 27.53 51.84 -23.88
CA PRO A 116 27.75 50.55 -24.56
C PRO A 116 29.23 50.06 -24.76
N GLN A 117 29.35 48.91 -25.46
CA GLN A 117 30.45 48.46 -26.35
C GLN A 117 31.46 47.38 -25.89
N THR A 118 31.77 46.61 -26.94
CA THR A 118 32.50 45.35 -27.18
C THR A 118 34.01 45.44 -27.03
N ASP A 119 34.69 44.32 -26.69
CA ASP A 119 35.77 43.73 -27.51
C ASP A 119 36.48 42.51 -26.87
N THR A 120 36.47 41.40 -27.62
CA THR A 120 37.52 40.41 -27.96
C THR A 120 38.72 40.01 -27.04
N THR A 121 38.75 38.69 -26.71
CA THR A 121 39.88 37.69 -26.68
C THR A 121 40.82 37.54 -25.43
N PRO A 122 41.60 36.43 -25.27
CA PRO A 122 41.29 35.32 -24.34
C PRO A 122 42.42 34.95 -23.34
N ALA A 123 42.06 34.48 -22.13
CA ALA A 123 42.95 33.86 -21.13
C ALA A 123 42.05 33.49 -19.93
N GLU A 124 42.20 32.45 -19.12
CA GLU A 124 43.18 31.40 -18.89
C GLU A 124 42.53 30.50 -17.81
N LEU A 125 42.87 29.21 -17.79
CA LEU A 125 42.27 28.21 -16.91
C LEU A 125 42.64 28.45 -15.43
N ALA A 126 41.64 28.59 -14.56
CA ALA A 126 41.76 28.25 -13.14
C ALA A 126 40.44 27.66 -12.62
N PRO A 127 40.44 26.47 -11.97
CA PRO A 127 39.24 25.92 -11.37
C PRO A 127 38.98 26.61 -10.02
N TYR A 128 37.90 27.40 -9.93
CA TYR A 128 37.40 27.89 -8.64
C TYR A 128 36.62 26.79 -7.92
N PRO A 129 36.70 26.71 -6.58
CA PRO A 129 35.93 25.75 -5.80
C PRO A 129 34.44 26.12 -5.86
N LEU A 130 33.63 25.25 -6.47
CA LEU A 130 32.17 25.32 -6.43
C LEU A 130 31.70 25.20 -4.97
N LYS A 131 31.40 26.34 -4.35
CA LYS A 131 30.61 26.37 -3.11
C LYS A 131 29.15 26.31 -3.53
N ALA A 132 28.48 25.19 -3.23
CA ALA A 132 27.06 25.02 -3.53
C ALA A 132 26.24 26.16 -2.89
N PRO A 133 25.27 26.76 -3.60
CA PRO A 133 24.39 27.77 -3.02
C PRO A 133 23.49 27.12 -1.96
N PRO A 134 23.09 27.85 -0.90
CA PRO A 134 22.10 27.35 0.05
C PRO A 134 20.76 27.13 -0.68
N PRO A 135 19.98 26.09 -0.31
CA PRO A 135 18.74 25.77 -1.02
C PRO A 135 17.75 26.92 -0.89
N SER A 136 17.29 27.41 -2.04
CA SER A 136 16.25 28.43 -2.17
C SER A 136 14.91 27.88 -1.69
N LEU A 137 14.20 28.65 -0.86
CA LEU A 137 12.91 28.32 -0.22
C LEU A 137 11.70 28.27 -1.18
N LEU A 138 11.87 27.83 -2.43
CA LEU A 138 10.80 27.77 -3.44
C LEU A 138 10.92 26.55 -4.36
N ASP A 139 11.29 25.40 -3.79
CA ASP A 139 11.01 24.13 -4.46
C ASP A 139 9.51 23.79 -4.26
N PRO A 140 8.76 23.43 -5.33
CA PRO A 140 7.43 22.86 -5.17
C PRO A 140 7.56 21.62 -4.27
N PRO A 141 6.58 21.29 -3.41
CA PRO A 141 6.74 20.20 -2.46
C PRO A 141 7.06 18.93 -3.25
N ASP A 142 8.29 18.45 -3.08
CA ASP A 142 8.72 17.16 -3.56
C ASP A 142 7.65 16.16 -3.15
N GLU A 143 6.99 15.56 -4.13
CA GLU A 143 5.99 14.49 -3.94
C GLU A 143 6.62 13.26 -3.23
N LEU A 144 7.94 13.30 -3.02
CA LEU A 144 8.77 12.33 -2.33
C LEU A 144 9.00 12.66 -0.84
N THR A 145 8.70 13.85 -0.34
CA THR A 145 8.81 14.18 1.09
C THR A 145 7.58 13.71 1.89
N PHE A 146 6.51 13.30 1.20
CA PHE A 146 5.41 12.51 1.79
C PHE A 146 5.80 11.04 2.07
N LEU A 147 7.07 10.67 1.85
CA LEU A 147 7.68 9.41 2.30
C LEU A 147 8.20 9.51 3.75
N ASP A 148 7.63 10.39 4.57
CA ASP A 148 7.97 10.47 5.99
C ASP A 148 7.55 9.17 6.70
N SER A 149 8.57 8.48 7.22
CA SER A 149 8.55 7.51 8.33
C SER A 149 7.93 6.10 8.18
N ASP A 150 7.00 5.86 7.25
CA ASP A 150 6.28 4.58 7.19
C ASP A 150 6.58 3.73 5.94
N TYR A 151 7.87 3.48 5.61
CA TYR A 151 8.40 2.29 4.90
C TYR A 151 9.90 2.51 4.52
N PRO A 152 10.80 1.49 4.51
CA PRO A 152 10.50 0.07 4.41
C PRO A 152 11.00 -0.82 5.56
N ILE A 153 10.25 -1.91 5.78
CA ILE A 153 10.76 -3.05 6.53
C ILE A 153 12.05 -3.57 5.88
N THR A 154 13.13 -3.61 6.65
CA THR A 154 14.43 -4.06 6.15
C THR A 154 14.52 -5.58 6.16
N ARG A 155 15.29 -6.16 5.23
CA ARG A 155 15.57 -7.61 5.20
C ARG A 155 16.05 -8.12 6.57
N ARG A 156 16.93 -7.38 7.24
CA ARG A 156 17.43 -7.72 8.59
C ARG A 156 16.30 -7.80 9.62
N SER A 157 15.37 -6.84 9.58
CA SER A 157 14.19 -6.84 10.46
C SER A 157 13.32 -8.06 10.18
N MET A 158 13.08 -8.42 8.91
CA MET A 158 12.34 -9.64 8.55
C MET A 158 13.00 -10.89 9.14
N SER A 159 14.30 -11.07 8.91
CA SER A 159 15.06 -12.24 9.42
C SER A 159 15.06 -12.32 10.94
N TYR A 160 15.07 -11.18 11.62
CA TYR A 160 14.95 -11.14 13.07
C TYR A 160 13.54 -11.54 13.55
N ALA A 161 12.50 -11.00 12.91
CA ALA A 161 11.11 -11.27 13.26
C ALA A 161 10.80 -12.77 13.17
N TRP A 162 11.28 -13.46 12.13
CA TRP A 162 11.08 -14.91 11.97
C TRP A 162 11.62 -15.77 13.11
N ARG A 163 12.63 -15.31 13.85
CA ARG A 163 13.17 -16.05 15.00
C ARG A 163 12.13 -16.25 16.10
N TYR A 164 11.16 -15.34 16.22
CA TYR A 164 10.10 -15.42 17.22
C TYR A 164 8.99 -16.40 16.87
N LEU A 165 8.95 -16.90 15.63
CA LEU A 165 7.99 -17.92 15.20
C LEU A 165 8.41 -19.34 15.65
N ARG A 166 9.61 -19.50 16.21
CA ARG A 166 10.14 -20.78 16.68
C ARG A 166 9.24 -21.39 17.78
N ARG A 167 8.95 -22.68 17.65
CA ARG A 167 8.20 -23.47 18.63
C ARG A 167 8.97 -24.72 19.00
N ASP A 168 9.75 -24.64 20.07
CA ASP A 168 10.58 -25.75 20.56
C ASP A 168 9.77 -26.73 21.38
N VAL A 169 9.39 -27.84 20.74
CA VAL A 169 8.64 -28.92 21.37
C VAL A 169 9.60 -30.06 21.75
N PRO A 170 9.57 -30.55 23.00
CA PRO A 170 10.35 -31.71 23.40
C PRO A 170 9.90 -32.95 22.59
N THR A 171 10.83 -33.57 21.89
CA THR A 171 10.59 -34.71 21.00
C THR A 171 11.48 -35.89 21.41
N GLY A 172 10.94 -37.11 21.37
CA GLY A 172 11.72 -38.33 21.59
C GLY A 172 12.04 -38.67 23.07
N PRO A 173 12.89 -39.70 23.28
CA PRO A 173 13.39 -40.07 24.60
C PRO A 173 14.36 -39.01 25.18
N ALA A 174 14.55 -39.02 26.49
CA ALA A 174 15.48 -38.11 27.17
C ALA A 174 16.94 -38.56 26.93
N THR A 175 17.52 -38.12 25.82
CA THR A 175 18.87 -38.49 25.37
C THR A 175 19.90 -37.38 25.54
N VAL A 176 19.47 -36.14 25.76
CA VAL A 176 20.35 -34.97 25.85
C VAL A 176 20.74 -34.74 27.31
N LEU A 177 22.03 -34.70 27.60
CA LEU A 177 22.52 -34.43 28.97
C LEU A 177 22.21 -32.99 29.38
N ASP A 178 21.45 -32.83 30.46
CA ASP A 178 21.24 -31.52 31.10
C ASP A 178 22.33 -31.29 32.16
N VAL A 179 23.40 -30.61 31.73
CA VAL A 179 24.53 -30.30 32.60
C VAL A 179 24.11 -29.43 33.78
N ALA A 180 23.22 -28.46 33.56
CA ALA A 180 22.80 -27.53 34.62
C ALA A 180 21.99 -28.26 35.71
N ALA A 181 20.98 -29.04 35.30
CA ALA A 181 20.18 -29.82 36.24
C ALA A 181 21.00 -30.92 36.93
N THR A 182 21.98 -31.49 36.22
CA THR A 182 22.92 -32.46 36.81
C THR A 182 23.77 -31.79 37.89
N VAL A 183 24.38 -30.64 37.60
CA VAL A 183 25.20 -29.89 38.56
C VAL A 183 24.36 -29.48 39.78
N GLU A 184 23.14 -29.00 39.59
CA GLU A 184 22.24 -28.62 40.68
C GLU A 184 21.87 -29.83 41.56
N THR A 185 21.60 -30.98 40.94
CA THR A 185 21.30 -32.21 41.69
C THR A 185 22.49 -32.67 42.51
N VAL A 186 23.69 -32.59 41.93
CA VAL A 186 24.96 -32.96 42.60
C VAL A 186 25.27 -32.02 43.74
N THR A 187 25.14 -30.71 43.56
CA THR A 187 25.40 -29.73 44.63
C THR A 187 24.41 -29.88 45.79
N ARG A 188 23.14 -30.21 45.50
CA ARG A 188 22.12 -30.45 46.53
C ARG A 188 22.33 -31.77 47.28
N GLN A 189 22.75 -32.83 46.59
CA GLN A 189 22.93 -34.17 47.19
C GLN A 189 24.31 -34.35 47.82
N GLY A 190 25.32 -33.61 47.39
CA GLY A 190 26.70 -33.69 47.87
C GLY A 190 27.54 -34.80 47.21
N PHE A 191 26.97 -35.57 46.28
CA PHE A 191 27.66 -36.62 45.54
C PHE A 191 26.98 -36.86 44.17
N PHE A 192 27.75 -37.33 43.19
CA PHE A 192 27.27 -37.62 41.83
C PHE A 192 26.67 -39.02 41.75
N LEU A 193 25.34 -39.12 41.69
CA LEU A 193 24.63 -40.39 41.52
C LEU A 193 24.45 -40.76 40.05
N ALA A 194 23.82 -39.87 39.28
CA ALA A 194 23.51 -40.10 37.88
C ALA A 194 23.34 -38.77 37.14
N PRO A 195 23.66 -38.72 35.84
CA PRO A 195 23.36 -37.57 34.99
C PRO A 195 21.85 -37.40 34.79
N VAL A 196 21.40 -36.14 34.77
CA VAL A 196 20.03 -35.76 34.44
C VAL A 196 19.94 -35.58 32.93
N TYR A 197 19.03 -36.30 32.28
CA TYR A 197 18.78 -36.17 30.86
C TYR A 197 17.47 -35.45 30.60
N GLN A 198 17.46 -34.66 29.52
CA GLN A 198 16.29 -34.02 28.96
C GLN A 198 16.02 -34.50 27.53
N ARG A 199 14.80 -34.28 27.08
CA ARG A 199 14.40 -34.59 25.69
C ARG A 199 15.01 -33.56 24.74
N GLU A 200 15.37 -34.01 23.56
CA GLU A 200 15.76 -33.11 22.47
C GLU A 200 14.57 -32.20 22.11
N ARG A 201 14.84 -30.94 21.78
CA ARG A 201 13.80 -29.97 21.43
C ARG A 201 13.94 -29.62 19.97
N GLU A 202 12.91 -29.93 19.20
CA GLU A 202 12.85 -29.61 17.78
C GLU A 202 11.88 -28.46 17.54
N ASN A 203 12.22 -27.60 16.57
CA ASN A 203 11.32 -26.54 16.15
C ASN A 203 10.21 -27.13 15.29
N GLN A 204 9.00 -27.22 15.84
CA GLN A 204 7.86 -27.79 15.13
C GLN A 204 7.00 -26.75 14.39
N ALA A 205 7.35 -25.46 14.46
CA ALA A 205 6.59 -24.42 13.80
C ALA A 205 6.54 -24.64 12.28
N ARG A 206 5.34 -24.52 11.71
CA ARG A 206 5.09 -24.54 10.26
C ARG A 206 4.56 -23.19 9.82
N LEU A 207 5.02 -22.71 8.67
CA LEU A 207 4.62 -21.41 8.13
C LEU A 207 3.99 -21.60 6.76
N LEU A 208 2.77 -21.11 6.60
CA LEU A 208 2.05 -21.04 5.34
C LEU A 208 1.88 -19.58 4.93
N LEU A 209 2.55 -19.16 3.86
CA LEU A 209 2.42 -17.83 3.29
C LEU A 209 1.46 -17.84 2.10
N LEU A 210 0.42 -16.99 2.15
CA LEU A 210 -0.43 -16.69 1.01
C LEU A 210 -0.13 -15.27 0.53
N VAL A 211 0.36 -15.15 -0.70
CA VAL A 211 0.90 -13.89 -1.22
C VAL A 211 0.13 -13.40 -2.43
N ASP A 212 -0.38 -12.19 -2.37
CA ASP A 212 -1.04 -11.54 -3.49
C ASP A 212 -0.03 -11.04 -4.53
N ARG A 213 -0.37 -11.21 -5.80
CA ARG A 213 0.45 -10.89 -6.97
C ARG A 213 -0.37 -10.05 -7.95
N ASN A 214 0.35 -9.29 -8.78
CA ASN A 214 -0.19 -8.39 -9.81
C ASN A 214 -1.05 -7.24 -9.24
N GLY A 215 -1.62 -6.42 -10.14
CA GLY A 215 -2.48 -5.31 -9.78
C GLY A 215 -1.81 -4.32 -8.81
N SER A 216 -2.54 -3.93 -7.76
CA SER A 216 -2.07 -2.99 -6.75
C SER A 216 -0.90 -3.51 -5.90
N MET A 217 -0.57 -4.81 -5.97
CA MET A 217 0.57 -5.38 -5.28
C MET A 217 1.91 -5.21 -6.00
N MET A 218 1.91 -4.82 -7.28
CA MET A 218 3.14 -4.70 -8.10
C MET A 218 4.27 -3.89 -7.43
N PRO A 219 4.01 -2.70 -6.83
CA PRO A 219 5.07 -1.92 -6.17
C PRO A 219 5.74 -2.66 -4.99
N PHE A 220 5.02 -3.57 -4.35
CA PHE A 220 5.45 -4.27 -3.13
C PHE A 220 6.08 -5.64 -3.40
N HIS A 221 6.27 -6.01 -4.68
CA HIS A 221 6.82 -7.32 -5.04
C HIS A 221 8.23 -7.56 -4.53
N HIS A 222 9.06 -6.51 -4.47
CA HIS A 222 10.42 -6.63 -3.96
C HIS A 222 10.43 -6.95 -2.46
N PHE A 223 9.62 -6.24 -1.65
CA PHE A 223 9.45 -6.56 -0.23
C PHE A 223 8.89 -7.95 -0.01
N THR A 224 7.91 -8.34 -0.82
CA THR A 224 7.28 -9.66 -0.65
C THR A 224 8.22 -10.79 -1.06
N ARG A 225 9.08 -10.57 -2.07
CA ARG A 225 10.16 -11.50 -2.42
C ARG A 225 11.14 -11.62 -1.26
N ASP A 226 11.61 -10.51 -0.71
CA ASP A 226 12.57 -10.51 0.41
C ASP A 226 11.96 -11.18 1.66
N LEU A 227 10.66 -10.97 1.92
CA LEU A 227 9.91 -11.63 2.99
C LEU A 227 9.89 -13.16 2.80
N ILE A 228 9.67 -13.64 1.58
CA ILE A 228 9.68 -15.08 1.25
C ILE A 228 11.09 -15.66 1.35
N GLU A 229 12.09 -14.95 0.82
CA GLU A 229 13.49 -15.39 0.84
C GLU A 229 14.01 -15.52 2.27
N THR A 230 13.76 -14.50 3.11
CA THR A 230 14.12 -14.50 4.52
C THR A 230 13.37 -15.58 5.29
N ALA A 231 12.09 -15.79 5.01
CA ALA A 231 11.30 -16.85 5.64
C ALA A 231 11.84 -18.26 5.31
N ARG A 232 12.34 -18.49 4.09
CA ARG A 232 12.83 -19.81 3.65
C ARG A 232 14.28 -20.10 4.03
N HIS A 233 15.16 -19.10 3.96
CA HIS A 233 16.61 -19.33 4.06
C HIS A 233 17.25 -18.72 5.30
N GLU A 234 16.65 -17.69 5.90
CA GLU A 234 17.23 -16.95 7.03
C GLU A 234 16.44 -17.13 8.32
N SER A 235 15.28 -17.77 8.25
CA SER A 235 14.51 -18.13 9.42
C SER A 235 15.18 -19.28 10.17
N ALA A 236 14.93 -19.38 11.47
CA ALA A 236 15.28 -20.56 12.25
C ALA A 236 14.30 -21.73 12.04
N LEU A 237 13.50 -21.69 10.97
CA LEU A 237 12.54 -22.71 10.59
C LEU A 237 13.20 -23.66 9.61
N ASP A 238 12.74 -24.91 9.64
CA ASP A 238 13.06 -25.88 8.60
C ASP A 238 12.45 -25.40 7.27
N PRO A 239 13.24 -25.24 6.18
CA PRO A 239 12.74 -24.81 4.88
C PRO A 239 11.60 -25.67 4.35
N ASP A 240 11.58 -26.97 4.67
CA ASP A 240 10.53 -27.90 4.25
C ASP A 240 9.19 -27.63 4.94
N ARG A 241 9.21 -26.87 6.03
CA ARG A 241 8.03 -26.45 6.80
C ARG A 241 7.53 -25.06 6.42
N VAL A 242 8.16 -24.40 5.44
CA VAL A 242 7.77 -23.07 4.94
C VAL A 242 7.13 -23.21 3.55
N HIS A 243 5.81 -23.27 3.53
CA HIS A 243 5.03 -23.36 2.29
C HIS A 243 4.58 -21.98 1.82
N VAL A 244 4.69 -21.71 0.52
CA VAL A 244 4.37 -20.41 -0.06
C VAL A 244 3.48 -20.62 -1.27
N PHE A 245 2.35 -19.93 -1.29
CA PHE A 245 1.41 -19.92 -2.40
C PHE A 245 1.03 -18.49 -2.76
N TYR A 246 0.61 -18.31 -4.00
CA TYR A 246 0.30 -17.02 -4.58
C TYR A 246 -1.16 -16.94 -5.00
N PHE A 247 -1.75 -15.76 -4.99
CA PHE A 247 -3.09 -15.52 -5.51
C PHE A 247 -3.16 -14.14 -6.17
N HIS A 248 -4.29 -13.83 -6.81
CA HIS A 248 -4.55 -12.50 -7.34
C HIS A 248 -5.85 -11.96 -6.75
N ASN A 249 -5.76 -10.88 -5.98
CA ASN A 249 -6.86 -10.15 -5.32
C ASN A 249 -7.65 -10.92 -4.25
N VAL A 250 -8.07 -12.16 -4.52
CA VAL A 250 -8.80 -13.04 -3.60
C VAL A 250 -8.30 -14.48 -3.80
N PRO A 251 -7.86 -15.17 -2.74
CA PRO A 251 -7.50 -16.58 -2.81
C PRO A 251 -8.77 -17.43 -2.72
N ALA A 252 -9.56 -17.47 -3.79
CA ALA A 252 -10.85 -18.19 -3.83
C ALA A 252 -10.64 -19.73 -3.78
N ASP A 253 -11.11 -20.49 -4.77
CA ASP A 253 -11.04 -21.95 -4.72
C ASP A 253 -9.63 -22.51 -4.97
N SER A 254 -8.81 -21.76 -5.70
CA SER A 254 -7.44 -22.13 -6.05
C SER A 254 -6.45 -20.99 -5.80
N VAL A 255 -5.29 -21.36 -5.29
CA VAL A 255 -4.07 -20.54 -5.22
C VAL A 255 -3.03 -21.13 -6.16
N TYR A 256 -1.84 -20.54 -6.25
CA TYR A 256 -0.81 -20.93 -7.22
C TYR A 256 0.50 -21.25 -6.53
N ALA A 257 1.18 -22.30 -6.98
CA ALA A 257 2.48 -22.69 -6.43
C ALA A 257 3.64 -21.80 -6.93
N ASN A 258 3.41 -20.95 -7.94
CA ASN A 258 4.42 -20.11 -8.55
C ASN A 258 3.95 -18.64 -8.68
N PRO A 259 4.88 -17.67 -8.64
CA PRO A 259 4.55 -16.24 -8.64
C PRO A 259 3.95 -15.74 -9.96
N TYR A 260 4.08 -16.52 -11.05
CA TYR A 260 3.49 -16.24 -12.36
C TYR A 260 2.04 -16.72 -12.50
N LEU A 261 1.48 -17.32 -11.46
CA LEU A 261 0.09 -17.79 -11.42
C LEU A 261 -0.25 -18.80 -12.53
N THR A 262 0.68 -19.72 -12.85
CA THR A 262 0.47 -20.73 -13.91
C THR A 262 0.28 -22.15 -13.39
N ARG A 263 0.62 -22.42 -12.12
CA ARG A 263 0.48 -23.73 -11.48
C ARG A 263 -0.59 -23.69 -10.39
N PRO A 264 -1.89 -23.84 -10.73
CA PRO A 264 -2.97 -23.78 -9.76
C PRO A 264 -2.96 -24.98 -8.81
N VAL A 265 -3.31 -24.74 -7.55
CA VAL A 265 -3.43 -25.70 -6.47
C VAL A 265 -4.71 -25.38 -5.71
N VAL A 266 -5.52 -26.39 -5.43
CA VAL A 266 -6.79 -26.20 -4.72
C VAL A 266 -6.50 -25.82 -3.26
N LEU A 267 -7.06 -24.70 -2.81
CA LEU A 267 -6.78 -24.15 -1.47
C LEU A 267 -7.11 -25.17 -0.37
N ARG A 268 -8.22 -25.89 -0.51
CA ARG A 268 -8.65 -26.91 0.47
C ARG A 268 -7.61 -28.03 0.70
N HIS A 269 -6.85 -28.42 -0.32
CA HIS A 269 -5.83 -29.48 -0.20
C HIS A 269 -4.60 -28.97 0.58
N ILE A 270 -4.31 -27.68 0.45
CA ILE A 270 -3.25 -27.03 1.23
C ILE A 270 -3.69 -26.93 2.69
N LEU A 271 -4.93 -26.46 2.93
CA LEU A 271 -5.48 -26.30 4.27
C LEU A 271 -5.65 -27.64 5.01
N SER A 272 -5.98 -28.73 4.31
CA SER A 272 -6.06 -30.06 4.92
C SER A 272 -4.71 -30.60 5.41
N SER A 273 -3.60 -30.02 4.95
CA SER A 273 -2.25 -30.35 5.41
C SER A 273 -1.82 -29.51 6.62
N CYS A 274 -2.60 -28.49 6.99
CA CYS A 274 -2.34 -27.66 8.17
C CYS A 274 -2.62 -28.46 9.45
N ASP A 275 -1.74 -28.27 10.43
CA ASP A 275 -1.86 -28.84 11.78
C ASP A 275 -1.96 -27.74 12.84
N ALA A 276 -2.05 -28.14 14.11
CA ALA A 276 -2.08 -27.23 15.26
C ALA A 276 -0.78 -26.41 15.44
N ASN A 277 0.25 -26.64 14.63
CA ASN A 277 1.52 -25.91 14.62
C ASN A 277 1.69 -25.02 13.39
N THR A 278 0.67 -24.94 12.52
CA THR A 278 0.71 -24.18 11.28
C THR A 278 0.21 -22.76 11.47
N CYS A 279 1.12 -21.81 11.34
CA CYS A 279 0.83 -20.38 11.23
C CYS A 279 0.53 -20.02 9.78
N LEU A 280 -0.60 -19.37 9.53
CA LEU A 280 -0.94 -18.81 8.23
C LEU A 280 -0.78 -17.28 8.25
N LEU A 281 0.03 -16.78 7.32
CA LEU A 281 0.19 -15.34 7.10
C LEU A 281 -0.24 -14.99 5.67
N ILE A 282 -1.20 -14.07 5.55
CA ILE A 282 -1.66 -13.53 4.27
C ILE A 282 -0.94 -12.21 4.01
N VAL A 283 -0.40 -12.00 2.81
CA VAL A 283 0.29 -10.77 2.40
C VAL A 283 -0.44 -10.17 1.20
N SER A 284 -1.15 -9.06 1.42
CA SER A 284 -1.96 -8.40 0.38
C SER A 284 -2.38 -7.01 0.82
N ASP A 285 -2.59 -6.09 -0.13
CA ASP A 285 -3.14 -4.76 0.11
C ASP A 285 -4.59 -4.79 0.63
N ALA A 286 -5.29 -5.92 0.49
CA ALA A 286 -6.70 -6.06 0.82
C ALA A 286 -7.59 -4.98 0.16
N GLY A 287 -7.17 -4.43 -0.98
CA GLY A 287 -7.82 -3.31 -1.67
C GLY A 287 -7.53 -1.91 -1.10
N ALA A 288 -6.70 -1.77 -0.07
CA ALA A 288 -6.32 -0.47 0.49
C ALA A 288 -5.59 0.41 -0.53
N ALA A 289 -4.72 -0.16 -1.36
CA ALA A 289 -3.96 0.61 -2.36
C ALA A 289 -4.84 1.09 -3.52
N ARG A 290 -6.06 0.55 -3.67
CA ARG A 290 -7.02 0.98 -4.70
C ARG A 290 -7.88 2.16 -4.26
N GLY A 291 -7.98 2.43 -2.96
CA GLY A 291 -8.74 3.56 -2.42
C GLY A 291 -10.27 3.45 -2.48
N TYR A 292 -10.83 2.29 -2.89
CA TYR A 292 -12.28 2.08 -2.90
C TYR A 292 -12.69 0.74 -2.28
N ARG A 293 -13.97 0.67 -1.92
CA ARG A 293 -14.60 -0.52 -1.35
C ARG A 293 -15.24 -1.36 -2.44
N GLU A 294 -14.88 -2.64 -2.50
CA GLU A 294 -15.47 -3.59 -3.44
C GLU A 294 -16.15 -4.73 -2.67
N ARG A 295 -17.48 -4.60 -2.48
CA ARG A 295 -18.26 -5.53 -1.64
C ARG A 295 -18.15 -6.99 -2.08
N THR A 296 -18.12 -7.24 -3.38
CA THR A 296 -17.98 -8.60 -3.94
C THR A 296 -16.68 -9.26 -3.50
N ARG A 297 -15.55 -8.52 -3.59
CA ARG A 297 -14.25 -9.01 -3.09
C ARG A 297 -14.24 -9.20 -1.59
N VAL A 298 -14.78 -8.25 -0.83
CA VAL A 298 -14.87 -8.37 0.64
C VAL A 298 -15.63 -9.64 1.03
N ARG A 299 -16.76 -9.93 0.38
CA ARG A 299 -17.56 -11.14 0.63
C ARG A 299 -16.77 -12.41 0.28
N ALA A 300 -16.11 -12.43 -0.88
CA ALA A 300 -15.32 -13.57 -1.31
C ALA A 300 -14.13 -13.83 -0.36
N THR A 301 -13.39 -12.77 0.02
CA THR A 301 -12.29 -12.88 1.00
C THR A 301 -12.81 -13.33 2.36
N ALA A 302 -13.96 -12.83 2.82
CA ALA A 302 -14.56 -13.25 4.09
C ALA A 302 -14.93 -14.74 4.10
N GLN A 303 -15.44 -15.28 2.98
CA GLN A 303 -15.71 -16.71 2.83
C GLN A 303 -14.43 -17.54 2.94
N VAL A 304 -13.35 -17.09 2.30
CA VAL A 304 -12.05 -17.77 2.38
C VAL A 304 -11.48 -17.72 3.79
N LEU A 305 -11.53 -16.56 4.46
CA LEU A 305 -11.09 -16.44 5.86
C LEU A 305 -11.89 -17.36 6.78
N HIS A 306 -13.19 -17.52 6.53
CA HIS A 306 -14.02 -18.48 7.26
C HIS A 306 -13.58 -19.92 7.02
N GLN A 307 -13.29 -20.30 5.76
CA GLN A 307 -12.76 -21.62 5.42
C GLN A 307 -11.41 -21.89 6.11
N ILE A 308 -10.47 -20.94 6.05
CA ILE A 308 -9.14 -21.05 6.69
C ILE A 308 -9.28 -21.32 8.19
N ARG A 309 -10.19 -20.61 8.86
CA ARG A 309 -10.43 -20.76 10.30
C ARG A 309 -10.95 -22.12 10.73
N GLN A 310 -11.47 -22.92 9.80
CA GLN A 310 -11.87 -24.30 10.09
C GLN A 310 -10.65 -25.22 10.26
N TYR A 311 -9.47 -24.82 9.76
CA TYR A 311 -8.24 -25.62 9.80
C TYR A 311 -7.18 -25.06 10.75
N THR A 312 -7.03 -23.73 10.81
CA THR A 312 -6.07 -23.09 11.72
C THR A 312 -6.62 -21.81 12.33
N ASN A 313 -6.39 -21.64 13.64
CA ASN A 313 -6.69 -20.42 14.37
C ASN A 313 -5.54 -19.40 14.30
N ALA A 314 -4.33 -19.86 13.95
CA ALA A 314 -3.13 -19.03 13.85
C ALA A 314 -3.10 -18.33 12.49
N LEU A 315 -3.78 -17.19 12.42
CA LEU A 315 -3.99 -16.42 11.19
C LEU A 315 -3.74 -14.94 11.43
N ALA A 316 -2.85 -14.36 10.61
CA ALA A 316 -2.62 -12.92 10.53
C ALA A 316 -2.57 -12.44 9.08
N TRP A 317 -2.79 -11.15 8.89
CA TRP A 317 -2.72 -10.48 7.60
C TRP A 317 -1.71 -9.34 7.66
N LEU A 318 -0.78 -9.32 6.72
CA LEU A 318 0.23 -8.28 6.56
C LEU A 318 -0.12 -7.42 5.34
N ASN A 319 -0.42 -6.16 5.58
CA ASN A 319 -0.85 -5.23 4.55
C ASN A 319 0.29 -4.23 4.24
N PRO A 320 0.73 -4.11 2.98
CA PRO A 320 1.78 -3.15 2.63
C PRO A 320 1.36 -1.68 2.75
N MET A 321 0.06 -1.40 2.81
CA MET A 321 -0.44 -0.05 3.02
C MET A 321 -0.45 0.29 4.51
N PRO A 322 -0.11 1.54 4.90
CA PRO A 322 -0.21 1.99 6.28
C PRO A 322 -1.67 1.93 6.76
N SER A 323 -1.87 1.70 8.06
CA SER A 323 -3.19 1.49 8.65
C SER A 323 -4.14 2.68 8.50
N SER A 324 -3.60 3.90 8.39
CA SER A 324 -4.33 5.14 8.09
C SER A 324 -5.11 5.06 6.77
N ARG A 325 -4.57 4.35 5.77
CA ARG A 325 -5.17 4.20 4.43
C ARG A 325 -6.18 3.06 4.31
N TRP A 326 -6.40 2.27 5.36
CA TRP A 326 -7.38 1.18 5.31
C TRP A 326 -8.81 1.69 5.46
N SER A 327 -8.98 2.86 6.08
CA SER A 327 -10.24 3.59 6.25
C SER A 327 -11.02 3.63 4.94
N GLU A 328 -12.32 3.39 4.99
CA GLU A 328 -13.25 3.43 3.84
C GLU A 328 -12.97 2.43 2.69
N THR A 329 -11.87 1.68 2.72
CA THR A 329 -11.55 0.65 1.73
C THR A 329 -12.07 -0.75 2.12
N SER A 330 -11.79 -1.73 1.26
CA SER A 330 -12.05 -3.16 1.56
C SER A 330 -11.22 -3.66 2.75
N ALA A 331 -9.98 -3.19 2.92
CA ALA A 331 -9.10 -3.54 4.04
C ALA A 331 -9.69 -3.11 5.39
N GLY A 332 -10.32 -1.94 5.44
CA GLY A 332 -10.99 -1.42 6.62
C GLY A 332 -12.14 -2.31 7.10
N ILE A 333 -12.78 -3.08 6.22
CA ILE A 333 -13.76 -4.10 6.64
C ILE A 333 -13.04 -5.36 7.08
N LEU A 334 -12.12 -5.87 6.26
CA LEU A 334 -11.43 -7.13 6.48
C LEU A 334 -10.62 -7.17 7.79
N ARG A 335 -10.08 -6.05 8.26
CA ARG A 335 -9.36 -5.97 9.56
C ARG A 335 -10.22 -6.37 10.76
N HIS A 336 -11.55 -6.28 10.67
CA HIS A 336 -12.45 -6.74 11.73
C HIS A 336 -12.63 -8.26 11.71
N LEU A 337 -12.36 -8.89 10.56
CA LEU A 337 -12.46 -10.33 10.39
C LEU A 337 -11.15 -11.02 10.73
N VAL A 338 -9.99 -10.42 10.46
CA VAL A 338 -8.66 -11.02 10.67
C VAL A 338 -7.70 -10.00 11.29
N PRO A 339 -6.83 -10.38 12.26
CA PRO A 339 -5.79 -9.50 12.76
C PRO A 339 -4.90 -9.03 11.60
N MET A 340 -4.96 -7.74 11.30
CA MET A 340 -4.30 -7.13 10.15
C MET A 340 -3.32 -6.08 10.62
N PHE A 341 -2.08 -6.17 10.14
CA PHE A 341 -0.95 -5.35 10.55
C PHE A 341 -0.32 -4.67 9.33
N PRO A 342 0.18 -3.42 9.46
CA PRO A 342 0.96 -2.80 8.41
C PRO A 342 2.30 -3.54 8.25
N MET A 343 2.88 -3.53 7.06
CA MET A 343 4.17 -4.17 6.80
C MET A 343 5.33 -3.23 7.18
N THR A 344 5.38 -2.93 8.46
CA THR A 344 6.50 -2.25 9.14
C THR A 344 7.26 -3.27 10.00
N PRO A 345 8.49 -2.97 10.47
CA PRO A 345 9.20 -3.80 11.44
C PRO A 345 8.32 -4.19 12.65
N GLU A 346 7.58 -3.23 13.19
CA GLU A 346 6.68 -3.40 14.33
C GLU A 346 5.49 -4.27 13.95
N GLY A 347 4.84 -3.97 12.81
CA GLY A 347 3.66 -4.72 12.38
C GLY A 347 3.97 -6.17 12.00
N LEU A 348 5.16 -6.48 11.46
CA LEU A 348 5.59 -7.87 11.27
C LEU A 348 5.81 -8.58 12.62
N GLY A 349 6.43 -7.89 13.58
CA GLY A 349 6.59 -8.42 14.94
C GLY A 349 5.25 -8.74 15.59
N GLU A 350 4.31 -7.80 15.55
CA GLU A 350 2.95 -7.98 16.08
C GLU A 350 2.18 -9.10 15.38
N ALA A 351 2.32 -9.22 14.05
CA ALA A 351 1.72 -10.32 13.29
C ALA A 351 2.23 -11.68 13.77
N ILE A 352 3.56 -11.81 13.93
CA ILE A 352 4.21 -13.04 14.41
C ILE A 352 3.79 -13.37 15.85
N ASP A 353 3.80 -12.38 16.74
CA ASP A 353 3.37 -12.59 18.13
C ASP A 353 1.88 -12.95 18.23
N THR A 354 1.05 -12.43 17.31
CA THR A 354 -0.38 -12.76 17.24
C THR A 354 -0.60 -14.21 16.83
N VAL A 355 0.03 -14.67 15.73
CA VAL A 355 -0.09 -16.07 15.32
C VAL A 355 0.52 -17.02 16.35
N ARG A 356 1.64 -16.65 16.99
CA ARG A 356 2.25 -17.46 18.07
C ARG A 356 1.33 -17.62 19.26
N ARG A 357 0.65 -16.54 19.69
CA ARG A 357 -0.32 -16.62 20.80
C ARG A 357 -1.51 -17.51 20.44
N GLN A 358 -1.98 -17.43 19.20
CA GLN A 358 -3.08 -18.27 18.71
C GLN A 358 -2.72 -19.77 18.60
N LEU A 359 -1.42 -20.10 18.47
CA LEU A 359 -0.93 -21.49 18.48
C LEU A 359 -0.83 -22.14 19.87
N GLY A 360 -0.76 -21.31 20.93
CA GLY A 360 -0.53 -21.76 22.31
C GLY A 360 -1.75 -21.65 23.22
N GLY A 361 -2.90 -21.24 22.67
CA GLY A 361 -4.18 -21.13 23.39
C GLY A 361 -5.02 -22.39 23.33
#